data_AF-A0A1Q3PIX1-F1
#
_entry.id   AF-A0A1Q3PIX1-F1
#
_cell.length_a   1.000
_cell.length_b   1.000
_cell.length_c   1.000
_cell.angle_alpha   90.00
_cell.angle_beta   90.00
_cell.angle_gamma   90.00
#
_symmetry.space_group_name_H-M   'P 1'
#
loop_
_entity.id
_entity.type
_entity.pdbx_description
1 polymer ?
#
loop_
_entity_poly.entity_id
_entity_poly.type
_entity_poly.pdbx_seq_one_letter_code
_entity_poly.pdbx_strand_id
1 'polypeptide(L)'
;MKFNKIVAFVACVVLLSSCEYQKYNHKDQKDLNAGNEWVYGVSPDSLPRQMSFKYDAKPELDARVNDIRAKLYGGKIPSSLVKE
;
A
#
# COMPACT_ATOMS: atom_id res chain seq x y z
N MET A 1 -23.76 36.50 5.03
CA MET A 1 -22.27 36.40 5.05
C MET A 1 -21.67 37.73 4.62
N LYS A 2 -20.56 38.17 5.22
CA LYS A 2 -19.85 39.40 4.78
C LYS A 2 -19.39 39.22 3.32
N PHE A 3 -19.50 40.26 2.48
CA PHE A 3 -19.17 40.21 1.04
C PHE A 3 -17.81 39.57 0.74
N ASN A 4 -16.79 39.90 1.53
CA ASN A 4 -15.43 39.35 1.38
C ASN A 4 -15.38 37.82 1.53
N LYS A 5 -16.27 37.22 2.34
CA LYS A 5 -16.36 35.75 2.47
C LYS A 5 -16.97 35.11 1.23
N ILE A 6 -17.88 35.80 0.56
CA ILE A 6 -18.50 35.32 -0.69
C ILE A 6 -17.45 35.37 -1.81
N VAL A 7 -16.72 36.47 -1.91
CA VAL A 7 -15.63 36.62 -2.90
C VAL A 7 -14.54 35.56 -2.70
N ALA A 8 -14.09 35.35 -1.47
CA ALA A 8 -13.08 34.33 -1.16
C ALA A 8 -13.57 32.91 -1.50
N PHE A 9 -14.84 32.59 -1.21
CA PHE A 9 -15.43 31.30 -1.53
C PHE A 9 -15.49 31.06 -3.04
N VAL A 10 -15.95 32.04 -3.81
CA VAL A 10 -16.02 31.95 -5.28
C VAL A 10 -14.63 31.78 -5.89
N ALA A 11 -13.62 32.52 -5.38
CA ALA A 11 -12.25 32.38 -5.85
C ALA A 11 -11.68 30.97 -5.61
N CYS A 12 -11.95 30.36 -4.45
CA CYS A 12 -11.53 28.99 -4.16
C CYS A 12 -12.19 27.95 -5.09
N VAL A 13 -13.48 28.10 -5.40
CA VAL A 13 -14.19 27.19 -6.31
C VAL A 13 -13.60 27.24 -7.72
N VAL A 14 -13.27 28.43 -8.22
CA VAL A 14 -12.65 28.60 -9.55
C VAL A 14 -11.26 27.96 -9.58
N LEU A 15 -10.44 28.15 -8.53
CA LEU A 15 -9.11 27.54 -8.47
C LEU A 15 -9.18 26.00 -8.44
N LEU A 16 -10.13 25.41 -7.70
CA LEU A 16 -10.33 23.96 -7.67
C LEU A 16 -10.81 23.38 -9.01
N SER A 17 -11.53 24.16 -9.83
CA SER A 17 -11.94 23.73 -11.18
C SER A 17 -10.79 23.62 -12.19
N SER A 18 -9.61 24.17 -11.87
CA SER A 18 -8.42 24.11 -12.74
C SER A 18 -7.69 22.76 -12.75
N CYS A 19 -8.10 21.80 -11.91
CA CYS A 19 -7.50 20.46 -11.88
C CYS A 19 -7.73 19.65 -13.19
N GLU A 20 -8.59 20.09 -14.10
CA GLU A 20 -8.74 19.51 -15.45
C GLU A 20 -8.05 20.37 -16.53
N TYR A 21 -6.78 20.75 -16.31
CA TYR A 21 -5.99 21.55 -17.27
C TYR A 21 -5.85 20.91 -18.67
N GLN A 22 -6.13 19.61 -18.81
CA GLN A 22 -6.06 18.88 -20.08
C GLN A 22 -7.37 18.20 -20.48
N LYS A 23 -8.53 18.85 -20.25
CA LYS A 23 -9.86 18.33 -20.63
C LYS A 23 -9.95 17.79 -22.07
N TYR A 24 -9.18 18.36 -23.00
CA TYR A 24 -9.17 17.95 -24.42
C TYR A 24 -7.83 17.38 -24.91
N ASN A 25 -6.83 17.30 -24.03
CA ASN A 25 -5.52 16.73 -24.37
C ASN A 25 -5.23 15.51 -23.48
N HIS A 26 -6.21 14.60 -23.45
CA HIS A 26 -6.07 13.28 -22.88
C HIS A 26 -6.11 12.29 -24.04
N LYS A 27 -5.05 11.49 -24.16
CA LYS A 27 -5.03 10.34 -25.07
C LYS A 27 -5.16 9.11 -24.19
N ASP A 28 -6.38 8.60 -24.10
CA ASP A 28 -6.65 7.34 -23.40
C ASP A 28 -5.80 6.25 -24.04
N GLN A 29 -4.75 5.83 -23.33
CA GLN A 29 -3.98 4.68 -23.75
C GLN A 29 -4.83 3.45 -23.44
N LYS A 30 -5.15 2.66 -24.48
CA LYS A 30 -5.85 1.40 -24.29
C LYS A 30 -5.02 0.53 -23.33
N ASP A 31 -5.53 0.32 -22.14
CA ASP A 31 -4.95 -0.63 -21.20
C ASP A 31 -5.32 -2.04 -21.68
N LEU A 32 -4.31 -2.76 -22.16
CA LEU A 32 -4.45 -4.14 -22.64
C LEU A 32 -4.65 -5.14 -21.48
N ASN A 33 -4.34 -4.72 -20.25
CA ASN A 33 -4.47 -5.52 -19.05
C ASN A 33 -5.67 -5.08 -18.20
N ALA A 34 -6.55 -4.23 -18.73
CA ALA A 34 -7.73 -3.78 -18.01
C ALA A 34 -8.57 -5.00 -17.57
N GLY A 35 -8.77 -5.16 -16.26
CA GLY A 35 -9.47 -6.31 -15.67
C GLY A 35 -8.62 -7.56 -15.47
N ASN A 36 -7.31 -7.54 -15.78
CA ASN A 36 -6.42 -8.67 -15.55
C ASN A 36 -6.04 -8.77 -14.07
N GLU A 37 -6.62 -9.76 -13.39
CA GLU A 37 -6.40 -10.03 -11.97
C GLU A 37 -4.94 -10.44 -11.66
N TRP A 38 -4.18 -10.94 -12.63
CA TRP A 38 -2.77 -11.28 -12.41
C TRP A 38 -1.86 -10.04 -12.39
N VAL A 39 -2.26 -8.98 -13.08
CA VAL A 39 -1.51 -7.71 -13.17
C VAL A 39 -1.95 -6.73 -12.10
N TYR A 40 -3.26 -6.63 -11.86
CA TYR A 40 -3.87 -5.64 -10.97
C TYR A 40 -4.62 -6.23 -9.77
N GLY A 41 -4.75 -7.57 -9.72
CA GLY A 41 -5.36 -8.26 -8.60
C GLY A 41 -4.34 -8.81 -7.61
N VAL A 42 -4.86 -9.50 -6.60
CA VAL A 42 -4.08 -10.10 -5.53
C VAL A 42 -3.51 -11.43 -6.05
N SER A 43 -2.29 -11.38 -6.60
CA SER A 43 -1.62 -12.56 -7.15
C SER A 43 -1.42 -13.65 -6.08
N PRO A 44 -1.30 -14.93 -6.46
CA PRO A 44 -1.04 -16.03 -5.51
C PRO A 44 0.14 -15.76 -4.56
N ASP A 45 1.18 -15.12 -5.09
CA ASP A 45 2.40 -14.80 -4.36
C ASP A 45 2.39 -13.40 -3.72
N SER A 46 1.28 -12.67 -3.83
CA SER A 46 1.16 -11.34 -3.23
C SER A 46 1.04 -11.44 -1.71
N LEU A 47 1.68 -10.50 -1.02
CA LEU A 47 1.68 -10.42 0.44
C LEU A 47 0.25 -10.37 1.04
N PRO A 48 -0.72 -9.61 0.48
CA PRO A 48 -2.09 -9.64 0.97
C PRO A 48 -2.74 -11.04 0.91
N ARG A 49 -2.47 -11.83 -0.15
CA ARG A 49 -3.00 -13.20 -0.25
C ARG A 49 -2.35 -14.12 0.78
N GLN A 50 -1.03 -14.06 0.90
CA GLN A 50 -0.27 -14.90 1.83
C GLN A 50 -0.69 -14.66 3.28
N MET A 51 -0.92 -13.39 3.65
CA MET A 51 -1.32 -13.01 5.01
C MET A 51 -2.80 -13.30 5.33
N SER A 52 -3.62 -13.60 4.31
CA SER A 52 -5.01 -13.99 4.50
C SER A 52 -5.15 -15.41 5.05
N PHE A 53 -4.19 -16.30 4.75
CA PHE A 53 -4.15 -17.64 5.32
C PHE A 53 -3.90 -17.58 6.84
N LYS A 54 -4.78 -18.22 7.60
CA LYS A 54 -4.64 -18.41 9.05
C LYS A 54 -4.29 -19.87 9.31
N TYR A 55 -3.26 -20.08 10.11
CA TYR A 55 -2.81 -21.41 10.51
C TYR A 55 -3.07 -21.59 11.99
N ASP A 56 -3.53 -22.78 12.37
CA ASP A 56 -3.65 -23.14 13.78
C ASP A 56 -2.29 -23.10 14.45
N ALA A 57 -2.29 -22.71 15.72
CA ALA A 57 -1.07 -22.72 16.53
C ALA A 57 -0.55 -24.16 16.67
N LYS A 58 0.72 -24.35 16.34
CA LYS A 58 1.45 -25.62 16.44
C LYS A 58 2.56 -25.51 17.47
N PRO A 59 2.24 -25.58 18.78
CA PRO A 59 3.21 -25.33 19.85
C PRO A 59 4.40 -26.29 19.82
N GLU A 60 4.26 -27.47 19.22
CA GLU A 60 5.34 -28.42 19.00
C GLU A 60 6.47 -27.87 18.11
N LEU A 61 6.20 -26.85 17.30
CA LEU A 61 7.19 -26.21 16.42
C LEU A 61 8.00 -25.13 17.13
N ASP A 62 7.57 -24.63 18.29
CA ASP A 62 8.18 -23.48 18.96
C ASP A 62 9.65 -23.75 19.33
N ALA A 63 9.95 -24.96 19.81
CA ALA A 63 11.32 -25.37 20.11
C ALA A 63 12.23 -25.29 18.87
N ARG A 64 11.76 -25.84 17.74
CA ARG A 64 12.48 -25.81 16.46
C ARG A 64 12.65 -24.38 15.93
N VAL A 65 11.63 -23.54 16.07
CA VAL A 65 11.67 -22.12 15.66
C VAL A 65 12.72 -21.37 16.49
N ASN A 66 12.76 -21.61 17.80
CA ASN A 66 13.76 -20.99 18.68
C ASN A 66 15.18 -21.45 18.34
N ASP A 67 15.40 -22.73 18.06
CA ASP A 67 16.69 -23.24 17.59
C ASP A 67 17.14 -22.60 16.28
N ILE A 68 16.22 -22.46 15.33
CA ILE A 68 16.51 -21.80 14.04
C ILE A 68 16.83 -20.31 14.28
N ARG A 69 16.07 -19.62 15.12
CA ARG A 69 16.31 -18.22 15.47
C ARG A 69 17.70 -18.06 16.11
N ALA A 70 18.08 -18.94 17.03
CA ALA A 70 19.39 -18.95 17.65
C ALA A 70 20.51 -19.23 16.64
N LYS A 71 20.31 -20.09 15.63
CA LYS A 71 21.29 -20.33 14.57
C LYS A 71 21.45 -19.14 13.63
N LEU A 72 20.36 -18.48 13.27
CA LEU A 72 20.37 -17.34 12.35
C LEU A 72 20.86 -16.05 13.02
N TYR A 73 20.56 -15.88 14.30
CA TYR A 73 20.70 -14.60 15.01
C TYR A 73 21.44 -14.70 16.35
N GLY A 74 21.94 -15.87 16.74
CA GLY A 74 22.69 -16.07 17.99
C GLY A 74 24.15 -15.59 17.93
N GLY A 75 24.65 -15.24 16.74
CA GLY A 75 25.84 -14.39 16.59
C GLY A 75 25.44 -12.91 16.58
N LYS A 76 26.35 -12.00 16.98
CA LYS A 76 26.11 -10.54 17.09
C LYS A 76 25.17 -10.02 15.98
N ILE A 77 23.89 -9.85 16.31
CA ILE A 77 22.92 -9.22 15.41
C ILE A 77 23.35 -7.75 15.31
N PRO A 78 23.59 -7.20 14.11
CA PRO A 78 23.80 -5.77 13.98
C PRO A 78 22.55 -5.04 14.50
N SER A 79 22.76 -4.01 15.32
CA SER A 79 21.70 -3.24 15.99
C SER A 79 20.65 -2.62 15.04
N SER A 80 20.90 -2.67 13.72
CA SER A 80 19.96 -2.25 12.69
C SER A 80 18.75 -3.17 12.48
N LEU A 81 18.75 -4.39 13.04
CA LEU A 81 17.64 -5.36 12.91
C LEU A 81 16.75 -5.47 14.16
N VAL A 82 17.14 -4.81 15.25
CA VAL A 82 16.30 -4.67 16.45
C VAL A 82 15.67 -3.30 16.40
N LYS A 83 14.40 -3.22 15.98
CA LYS A 83 13.58 -2.04 16.28
C LYS A 83 13.16 -2.15 17.75
N GLU A 84 13.61 -1.19 18.56
CA GLU A 84 13.07 -0.91 19.90
C GLU A 84 11.58 -0.53 19.84
#